data_AF-A0A8T0EI03-F1
#
_entry.id   AF-A0A8T0EI03-F1
#
_cell.length_a   1.000
_cell.length_b   1.000
_cell.length_c   1.000
_cell.angle_alpha   90.00
_cell.angle_beta   90.00
_cell.angle_gamma   90.00
#
_symmetry.space_group_name_H-M   'P 1'
#
loop_
_entity.id
_entity.type
_entity.pdbx_description
1 polymer ?
#
loop_
_entity_poly.entity_id
_entity_poly.type
_entity_poly.pdbx_seq_one_letter_code
_entity_poly.pdbx_strand_id
1 'polypeptide(L)'
;MIKAVEGAVSLNDNVRDISVALDGTWQKRGHSSMNGVITATSLDTGKVIDFECLSKYCFTCKNISSNCENCQKNYEGSSGGMEEKGAMKIFQRSVFSTKNVR
;
A
#
# COMPACT_ATOMS: atom_id res chain seq x y z
N MET A 1 6.56 1.36 8.51
CA MET A 1 5.41 0.63 9.10
C MET A 1 5.65 0.11 10.51
N ILE A 2 6.81 -0.47 10.86
CA ILE A 2 7.01 -1.16 12.16
C ILE A 2 6.54 -0.36 13.38
N LYS A 3 6.95 0.91 13.52
CA LYS A 3 6.49 1.78 14.63
C LYS A 3 4.98 2.00 14.66
N ALA A 4 4.33 2.04 13.50
CA ALA A 4 2.87 2.19 13.42
C ALA A 4 2.17 0.90 13.88
N VAL A 5 2.74 -0.27 13.55
CA VAL A 5 2.26 -1.57 14.06
C VAL A 5 2.46 -1.67 15.57
N GLU A 6 3.63 -1.33 16.09
CA GLU A 6 3.90 -1.31 17.54
C GLU A 6 2.94 -0.38 18.27
N GLY A 7 2.70 0.82 17.72
CA GLY A 7 1.73 1.76 18.26
C GLY A 7 0.28 1.24 18.19
N ALA A 8 -0.07 0.49 17.15
CA ALA A 8 -1.40 -0.13 17.05
C ALA A 8 -1.57 -1.27 18.06
N VAL A 9 -0.54 -2.09 18.26
CA VAL A 9 -0.53 -3.17 19.27
C VAL A 9 -0.64 -2.60 20.68
N SER A 10 0.13 -1.55 21.00
CA SER A 10 0.08 -0.95 22.34
C SER A 10 -1.27 -0.30 22.66
N LEU A 11 -1.97 0.23 21.64
CA LEU A 11 -3.33 0.78 21.77
C LEU A 11 -4.41 -0.29 21.78
N ASN A 12 -4.08 -1.52 21.39
CA ASN A 12 -4.98 -2.67 21.36
C ASN A 12 -4.70 -3.63 22.53
N ASP A 13 -4.43 -3.11 23.72
CA ASP A 13 -4.12 -3.89 24.93
C ASP A 13 -3.01 -4.96 24.74
N ASN A 14 -2.01 -4.65 23.92
CA ASN A 14 -0.94 -5.56 23.49
C ASN A 14 -1.39 -6.79 22.68
N VAL A 15 -2.62 -6.79 22.17
CA VAL A 15 -3.16 -7.81 21.26
C VAL A 15 -2.70 -7.51 19.83
N ARG A 16 -2.16 -8.55 19.16
CA ARG A 16 -1.65 -8.46 17.78
C ARG A 16 -2.70 -8.75 16.72
N ASP A 17 -3.84 -9.29 17.12
CA ASP A 17 -5.00 -9.47 16.26
C ASP A 17 -5.69 -8.11 16.09
N ILE A 18 -5.43 -7.48 14.93
CA ILE A 18 -5.92 -6.14 14.61
C ILE A 18 -6.81 -6.24 13.38
N SER A 19 -8.06 -5.81 13.50
CA SER A 19 -8.96 -5.69 12.36
C SER A 19 -8.67 -4.40 11.60
N VAL A 20 -8.65 -4.47 10.27
CA VAL A 20 -8.36 -3.31 9.41
C VAL A 20 -9.41 -3.10 8.33
N ALA A 21 -9.70 -1.83 8.04
CA ALA A 21 -10.30 -1.41 6.78
C ALA A 21 -9.19 -1.09 5.77
N LEU A 22 -9.34 -1.58 4.55
CA LEU A 22 -8.49 -1.23 3.42
C LEU A 22 -9.23 -0.22 2.55
N ASP A 23 -8.59 0.90 2.24
CA ASP A 23 -9.15 1.93 1.36
C ASP A 23 -8.08 2.53 0.45
N GLY A 24 -8.50 3.06 -0.69
CA GLY A 24 -7.65 3.63 -1.72
C GLY A 24 -7.90 5.12 -1.92
N THR A 25 -6.82 5.88 -2.17
CA THR A 25 -6.91 7.25 -2.66
C THR A 25 -6.15 7.41 -3.97
N TRP A 26 -6.64 8.31 -4.81
CA TRP A 26 -6.17 8.51 -6.17
C TRP A 26 -5.92 9.98 -6.46
N GLN A 27 -4.91 10.26 -7.30
CA GLN A 27 -4.53 11.63 -7.66
C GLN A 27 -5.63 12.38 -8.45
N LYS A 28 -6.42 11.66 -9.25
CA LYS A 28 -7.43 12.18 -10.17
C LYS A 28 -8.73 11.38 -10.08
N ARG A 29 -9.86 12.04 -10.30
CA ARG A 29 -11.19 11.41 -10.39
C ARG A 29 -11.38 10.66 -11.71
N GLY A 30 -12.40 9.79 -11.76
CA GLY A 30 -12.88 9.14 -12.99
C GLY A 30 -11.93 8.06 -13.55
N HIS A 31 -11.35 7.22 -12.69
CA HIS A 31 -10.48 6.08 -13.08
C HIS A 31 -9.30 6.42 -14.01
N SER A 32 -8.91 7.70 -14.09
CA SER A 32 -7.84 8.20 -14.96
C SER A 32 -6.49 8.37 -14.24
N SER A 33 -6.43 7.94 -12.98
CA SER A 33 -5.27 8.14 -12.12
C SER A 33 -4.10 7.28 -12.50
N MET A 34 -2.91 7.89 -12.54
CA MET A 34 -1.66 7.19 -12.74
C MET A 34 -1.01 6.74 -11.43
N ASN A 35 -1.44 7.33 -10.31
CA ASN A 35 -0.92 7.06 -8.97
C ASN A 35 -2.10 6.72 -8.05
N GLY A 36 -1.89 5.75 -7.16
CA GLY A 36 -2.81 5.38 -6.10
C GLY A 36 -2.06 5.06 -4.82
N VAL A 37 -2.67 5.34 -3.68
CA VAL A 37 -2.17 4.94 -2.36
C VAL A 37 -3.27 4.14 -1.68
N ILE A 38 -2.94 2.94 -1.25
CA ILE A 38 -3.85 2.05 -0.54
C ILE A 38 -3.37 2.02 0.91
N THR A 39 -4.28 2.17 1.86
CA THR A 39 -3.96 2.18 3.30
C THR A 39 -4.70 1.07 4.01
N ALA A 40 -4.06 0.49 5.03
CA ALA A 40 -4.71 -0.33 6.05
C ALA A 40 -4.89 0.49 7.31
N THR A 41 -6.14 0.69 7.69
CA THR A 41 -6.54 1.50 8.85
C THR A 41 -7.12 0.58 9.91
N SER A 42 -6.56 0.61 11.12
CA SER A 42 -7.10 -0.13 12.27
C SER A 42 -8.54 0.33 12.55
N LEU A 43 -9.47 -0.63 12.65
CA LEU A 43 -10.87 -0.33 12.95
C LEU A 43 -11.04 0.23 14.37
N ASP A 44 -10.25 -0.24 15.32
CA ASP A 44 -10.37 0.14 16.73
C ASP A 44 -9.82 1.55 16.99
N THR A 45 -8.72 1.92 16.33
CA THR A 45 -8.02 3.19 16.59
C THR A 45 -8.21 4.26 15.51
N GLY A 46 -8.68 3.88 14.32
CA GLY A 46 -8.73 4.74 13.15
C GLY A 46 -7.36 5.15 12.59
N LYS A 47 -6.25 4.55 13.06
CA LYS A 47 -4.89 4.87 12.63
C LYS A 47 -4.45 3.99 11.46
N VAL A 48 -3.71 4.58 10.52
CA VAL A 48 -3.08 3.85 9.43
C VAL A 48 -1.86 3.08 9.96
N ILE A 49 -1.84 1.77 9.73
CA ILE A 49 -0.79 0.86 10.22
C ILE A 49 0.13 0.37 9.09
N ASP A 50 -0.36 0.35 7.85
CA ASP A 50 0.39 0.01 6.65
C ASP A 50 -0.20 0.76 5.43
N PHE A 51 0.60 0.94 4.38
CA PHE A 51 0.17 1.51 3.10
C PHE A 51 0.99 0.97 1.93
N GLU A 52 0.45 1.04 0.72
CA GLU A 52 1.14 0.73 -0.53
C GLU A 52 0.91 1.85 -1.54
N CYS A 53 2.00 2.38 -2.10
CA CYS A 53 1.95 3.34 -3.19
C CYS A 53 2.15 2.62 -4.54
N LEU A 54 1.20 2.80 -5.45
CA LEU A 54 1.24 2.23 -6.79
C LEU A 54 1.26 3.32 -7.86
N SER A 55 2.10 3.12 -8.87
CA SER A 55 2.26 4.02 -10.00
C SER A 55 2.32 3.27 -11.32
N LYS A 56 1.53 3.76 -12.29
CA LYS A 56 1.60 3.41 -13.72
C LYS A 56 2.55 4.32 -14.49
N TYR A 57 3.10 5.34 -13.84
CA TYR A 57 3.84 6.42 -14.47
C TYR A 57 5.28 6.47 -13.97
N CYS A 58 6.21 6.65 -14.90
CA CYS A 58 7.56 7.06 -14.59
C CYS A 58 7.93 8.27 -15.45
N PHE A 59 8.30 9.37 -14.79
CA PHE A 59 8.71 10.59 -15.47
C PHE A 59 9.94 10.36 -16.36
N THR A 60 10.95 9.65 -15.83
CA THR A 60 12.18 9.32 -16.54
C THR A 60 11.90 8.52 -17.81
N CYS A 61 11.07 7.48 -17.72
CA CYS A 61 10.78 6.62 -18.88
C CYS A 61 9.89 7.29 -19.92
N LYS A 62 9.13 8.32 -19.54
CA LYS A 62 8.37 9.11 -20.53
C LYS A 62 9.29 9.98 -21.39
N ASN A 63 10.43 10.40 -20.85
CA ASN A 63 11.33 11.35 -21.51
C ASN A 63 12.54 10.68 -22.19
N ILE A 64 12.76 9.38 -21.97
CA ILE A 64 13.86 8.62 -22.59
C ILE A 64 13.26 7.57 -23.53
N SER A 65 13.65 7.60 -24.80
CA SER A 65 13.10 6.75 -25.87
C SER A 65 13.57 5.29 -25.84
N SER A 66 14.64 4.97 -25.10
CA SER A 66 15.17 3.60 -25.01
C SER A 66 15.82 3.32 -23.66
N ASN A 67 15.49 2.16 -23.07
CA ASN A 67 16.09 1.59 -21.85
C ASN A 67 16.11 2.52 -20.62
N CYS A 68 14.94 2.73 -20.03
CA CYS A 68 14.80 3.46 -18.77
C CYS A 68 15.32 2.62 -17.60
N GLU A 69 16.59 2.80 -17.24
CA GLU A 69 17.24 2.05 -16.15
C GLU A 69 16.60 2.31 -14.77
N ASN A 70 16.10 3.52 -14.54
CA ASN A 70 15.53 3.95 -13.25
C ASN A 70 13.99 4.04 -13.28
N CYS A 71 13.33 3.02 -13.82
CA CYS A 71 11.88 2.98 -13.89
C CYS A 71 11.22 2.92 -12.50
N GLN A 72 10.39 3.92 -12.19
CA GLN A 72 9.63 4.01 -10.93
C GLN A 72 8.20 3.45 -11.04
N LYS A 73 7.83 2.93 -12.21
CA LYS A 73 6.54 2.28 -12.41
C LYS A 73 6.55 0.94 -11.67
N ASN A 74 5.56 0.69 -10.85
CA ASN A 74 5.47 -0.53 -10.04
C ASN A 74 4.09 -1.22 -10.15
N TYR A 75 3.25 -0.77 -11.08
CA TYR A 75 1.93 -1.32 -11.33
C TYR A 75 1.53 -1.22 -12.81
N GLU A 76 0.84 -2.25 -13.30
CA GLU A 76 0.24 -2.32 -14.63
C GLU A 76 -1.22 -2.73 -14.49
N GLY A 77 -2.12 -2.09 -15.25
CA GLY A 77 -3.56 -2.35 -15.20
C GLY A 77 -4.42 -1.10 -15.05
N SER A 78 -5.69 -1.31 -14.68
CA SER A 78 -6.65 -0.22 -14.46
C SER A 78 -6.36 0.55 -13.16
N SER A 79 -6.80 1.81 -13.07
CA SER A 79 -6.65 2.57 -11.81
C SER A 79 -7.43 1.95 -10.65
N GLY A 80 -8.58 1.35 -10.92
CA GLY A 80 -9.34 0.62 -9.89
C GLY A 80 -8.60 -0.61 -9.38
N GLY A 81 -7.93 -1.38 -10.25
CA GLY A 81 -7.17 -2.56 -9.83
C GLY A 81 -5.95 -2.26 -8.94
N MET A 82 -5.55 -0.99 -8.81
CA MET A 82 -4.54 -0.60 -7.82
C MET A 82 -5.00 -0.92 -6.39
N GLU A 83 -6.30 -0.81 -6.12
CA GLU A 83 -6.88 -1.10 -4.81
C GLU A 83 -6.65 -2.56 -4.43
N GLU A 84 -7.05 -3.48 -5.32
CA GLU A 84 -6.83 -4.92 -5.16
C GLU A 84 -5.34 -5.25 -5.01
N LYS A 85 -4.49 -4.72 -5.89
CA LYS A 85 -3.05 -5.01 -5.86
C LYS A 85 -2.39 -4.46 -4.59
N GLY A 86 -2.80 -3.28 -4.13
CA GLY A 86 -2.30 -2.65 -2.92
C GLY A 86 -2.70 -3.44 -1.68
N ALA A 87 -3.97 -3.83 -1.59
CA ALA A 87 -4.50 -4.70 -0.54
C ALA A 87 -3.73 -6.02 -0.46
N MET A 88 -3.51 -6.67 -1.61
CA MET A 88 -2.74 -7.92 -1.68
C MET A 88 -1.32 -7.76 -1.14
N LYS A 89 -0.61 -6.69 -1.54
CA LYS A 89 0.77 -6.43 -1.07
C LYS A 89 0.83 -6.17 0.43
N ILE A 90 -0.11 -5.39 0.97
CA ILE A 90 -0.22 -5.15 2.43
C ILE A 90 -0.42 -6.48 3.16
N PHE A 91 -1.37 -7.31 2.70
CA PHE A 91 -1.65 -8.59 3.32
C PHE A 91 -0.45 -9.57 3.23
N GLN A 92 0.27 -9.58 2.10
CA GLN A 92 1.48 -10.39 1.97
C GLN A 92 2.57 -9.97 2.98
N ARG A 93 2.73 -8.67 3.25
CA ARG A 93 3.69 -8.19 4.26
C ARG A 93 3.33 -8.63 5.68
N SER A 94 2.04 -8.71 6.02
CA SER A 94 1.62 -9.18 7.35
C SER A 94 2.01 -10.65 7.54
N VAL A 95 1.77 -11.50 6.54
CA VAL A 95 2.12 -12.93 6.58
C VAL A 95 3.64 -13.15 6.62
N PHE A 96 4.41 -12.42 5.80
CA PHE A 96 5.87 -12.55 5.80
C PHE A 96 6.47 -12.16 7.15
N SER A 97 5.96 -11.09 7.77
CA SER A 97 6.39 -10.66 9.09
C SER A 97 6.07 -11.68 10.18
N THR A 98 4.95 -12.40 10.08
CA THR A 98 4.60 -13.48 11.02
C THR A 98 5.56 -14.68 10.94
N LYS A 99 6.14 -14.97 9.76
CA LYS A 99 7.07 -16.11 9.58
C LYS A 99 8.45 -15.89 10.21
N ASN A 100 8.86 -14.65 10.44
CA ASN A 100 10.14 -14.33 11.08
C ASN A 100 10.05 -14.19 12.62
N VAL A 101 8.87 -14.45 13.20
CA VAL A 101 8.60 -14.31 14.64
C VAL A 101 8.24 -15.67 15.28
N ARG A 102 8.20 -16.74 14.49
CA ARG A 102 8.14 -18.14 14.96
C ARG A 102 9.49 -18.81 14.76
#